data_AF-A0A7W1F156-F1
#
_entry.id   AF-A0A7W1F156-F1
#
_cell.length_a   1.000
_cell.length_b   1.000
_cell.length_c   1.000
_cell.angle_alpha   90.00
_cell.angle_beta   90.00
_cell.angle_gamma   90.00
#
_symmetry.space_group_name_H-M   'P 1'
#
loop_
_entity.id
_entity.type
_entity.pdbx_description
1 polymer ?
#
loop_
_entity_poly.entity_id
_entity_poly.type
_entity_poly.pdbx_seq_one_letter_code
_entity_poly.pdbx_strand_id
1 'polypeptide(L)'
;MRLFSVLALSLSFIASGYAQAAPAAAEAKAINTVCPISGKEVDGTTNVTLKDTAGKDVIVATCCGGCAKKAEKKSEATITAAKANKKAE
;
A
#
# COMPACT_ATOMS: atom_id res chain seq x y z
N MET A 1 -67.95 17.09 -4.59
CA MET A 1 -66.97 16.61 -5.59
C MET A 1 -66.45 17.79 -6.39
N ARG A 2 -65.45 18.50 -5.83
CA ARG A 2 -64.67 19.58 -6.47
C ARG A 2 -63.26 19.46 -5.87
N LEU A 3 -62.33 18.80 -6.55
CA LEU A 3 -61.34 19.44 -7.44
C LEU A 3 -60.63 20.63 -6.78
N PHE A 4 -59.71 20.31 -5.86
CA PHE A 4 -58.51 21.07 -5.50
C PHE A 4 -57.38 20.03 -5.46
N SER A 5 -56.73 19.72 -6.58
CA SER A 5 -55.53 20.40 -7.08
C SER A 5 -54.50 20.73 -6.02
N VAL A 6 -53.49 19.85 -5.98
CA VAL A 6 -52.04 20.13 -5.82
C VAL A 6 -51.62 20.74 -4.49
N LEU A 7 -50.74 20.06 -3.75
CA LEU A 7 -49.35 20.52 -3.52
C LEU A 7 -48.72 19.73 -2.35
N ALA A 8 -47.57 19.10 -2.63
CA ALA A 8 -46.51 18.76 -1.69
C ALA A 8 -46.90 17.89 -0.47
N LEU A 9 -46.27 16.75 -0.22
CA LEU A 9 -44.86 16.72 0.11
C LEU A 9 -44.40 15.26 0.05
N SER A 10 -43.73 14.94 -1.04
CA SER A 10 -42.90 13.76 -1.21
C SER A 10 -41.84 13.70 -0.09
N LEU A 11 -42.07 12.91 0.96
CA LEU A 11 -40.99 12.42 1.83
C LEU A 11 -40.68 10.96 1.48
N SER A 12 -40.26 10.74 0.24
CA SER A 12 -39.39 9.62 -0.08
C SER A 12 -38.00 9.94 0.47
N PHE A 13 -37.81 9.73 1.76
CA PHE A 13 -36.47 9.65 2.36
C PHE A 13 -35.83 8.35 1.88
N ILE A 14 -35.36 8.37 0.62
CA ILE A 14 -34.51 7.33 0.07
C ILE A 14 -33.19 7.48 0.82
N ALA A 15 -33.00 6.65 1.84
CA ALA A 15 -31.69 6.39 2.41
C ALA A 15 -30.87 5.67 1.32
N SER A 16 -30.39 6.44 0.35
CA SER A 16 -29.30 6.07 -0.53
C SER A 16 -28.09 5.83 0.35
N GLY A 17 -27.93 4.59 0.78
CA GLY A 17 -26.70 4.07 1.34
C GLY A 17 -25.63 4.18 0.27
N TYR A 18 -24.94 5.32 0.25
CA TYR A 18 -23.65 5.45 -0.40
C TYR A 18 -22.71 4.53 0.37
N ALA A 19 -22.62 3.28 -0.08
CA ALA A 19 -21.46 2.45 0.18
C ALA A 19 -20.27 3.25 -0.37
N GLN A 20 -19.55 3.91 0.54
CA GLN A 20 -18.25 4.47 0.25
C GLN A 20 -17.39 3.30 -0.23
N ALA A 21 -17.17 3.23 -1.54
CA ALA A 21 -16.09 2.43 -2.09
C ALA A 21 -14.82 2.99 -1.45
N ALA A 22 -14.32 2.29 -0.43
CA ALA A 22 -12.99 2.54 0.09
C ALA A 22 -12.04 2.54 -1.11
N PRO A 23 -11.11 3.51 -1.22
CA PRO A 23 -10.16 3.48 -2.31
C PRO A 23 -9.45 2.13 -2.24
N ALA A 24 -9.50 1.37 -3.33
CA ALA A 24 -8.69 0.18 -3.49
C ALA A 24 -7.26 0.60 -3.17
N ALA A 25 -6.73 0.09 -2.05
CA ALA A 25 -5.37 0.36 -1.65
C ALA A 25 -4.50 0.00 -2.84
N ALA A 26 -3.90 1.00 -3.48
CA ALA A 26 -2.94 0.77 -4.54
C ALA A 26 -1.90 -0.19 -3.94
N GLU A 27 -1.83 -1.41 -4.47
CA GLU A 27 -0.89 -2.42 -3.97
C GLU A 27 0.50 -1.83 -4.14
N ALA A 28 1.05 -1.31 -3.04
CA ALA A 28 2.31 -0.62 -3.07
C ALA A 28 3.38 -1.66 -3.45
N LYS A 29 3.94 -1.49 -4.65
CA LYS A 29 4.91 -2.43 -5.20
C LYS A 29 6.25 -2.24 -4.52
N ALA A 30 6.99 -3.33 -4.36
CA ALA A 30 8.37 -3.24 -3.90
C ALA A 30 9.22 -2.39 -4.84
N ILE A 31 10.13 -1.59 -4.28
CA ILE A 31 10.98 -0.66 -5.04
C ILE A 31 12.16 -1.33 -5.76
N ASN A 32 12.33 -2.63 -5.58
CA ASN A 32 13.52 -3.37 -6.00
C ASN A 32 13.19 -4.73 -6.62
N THR A 33 14.07 -5.17 -7.52
CA THR A 33 14.09 -6.49 -8.18
C THR A 33 15.29 -7.34 -7.74
N VAL A 34 16.22 -6.77 -6.95
CA VAL A 34 17.35 -7.47 -6.35
C VAL A 34 17.28 -7.36 -4.83
N CYS A 35 17.46 -8.47 -4.13
CA CYS A 35 17.46 -8.56 -2.68
C CYS A 35 18.62 -7.73 -2.09
N PRO A 36 18.34 -6.70 -1.28
CA PRO A 36 19.36 -5.85 -0.71
C PRO A 36 20.18 -6.52 0.39
N ILE A 37 19.86 -7.76 0.80
CA ILE A 37 20.62 -8.49 1.83
C ILE A 37 21.55 -9.52 1.19
N SER A 38 21.03 -10.31 0.24
CA SER A 38 21.77 -11.41 -0.38
C SER A 38 22.36 -11.08 -1.75
N GLY A 39 21.82 -10.07 -2.45
CA GLY A 39 22.16 -9.75 -3.83
C GLY A 39 21.48 -10.65 -4.88
N LYS A 40 20.58 -11.56 -4.48
CA LYS A 40 19.82 -12.42 -5.41
C LYS A 40 18.61 -11.68 -5.97
N GLU A 41 18.16 -12.06 -7.17
CA GLU A 41 16.90 -11.55 -7.72
C GLU A 41 15.70 -11.89 -6.83
N VAL A 42 14.67 -11.03 -6.88
CA VAL A 42 13.42 -11.18 -6.13
C VAL A 42 12.23 -10.95 -7.05
N ASP A 43 11.16 -11.70 -6.77
CA ASP A 43 9.89 -11.68 -7.50
C ASP A 43 8.83 -10.78 -6.84
N GLY A 44 9.12 -10.24 -5.65
CA GLY A 44 8.17 -9.46 -4.86
C GLY A 44 7.22 -10.30 -4.01
N THR A 45 7.45 -11.60 -3.85
CA THR A 45 6.62 -12.49 -3.03
C THR A 45 6.87 -12.29 -1.53
N THR A 46 8.12 -12.02 -1.14
CA THR A 46 8.48 -11.76 0.26
C THR A 46 8.89 -10.30 0.45
N ASN A 47 8.00 -9.49 1.01
CA ASN A 47 8.20 -8.06 1.18
C ASN A 47 8.33 -7.67 2.65
N VAL A 48 8.99 -6.55 2.90
CA VAL A 48 9.06 -5.89 4.20
C VAL A 48 8.82 -4.39 4.01
N THR A 49 8.00 -3.80 4.88
CA THR A 49 7.78 -2.35 4.90
C THR A 49 8.76 -1.73 5.88
N LEU A 50 9.57 -0.80 5.39
CA LEU A 50 10.57 -0.08 6.15
C LEU A 50 10.27 1.42 6.12
N LYS A 51 10.60 2.14 7.18
CA LYS A 51 10.51 3.61 7.17
C LYS A 51 11.81 4.22 6.65
N ASP A 52 11.70 5.12 5.68
CA ASP A 52 12.83 5.94 5.24
C ASP A 52 13.17 7.03 6.28
N THR A 53 14.24 7.77 6.04
CA THR A 53 14.70 8.86 6.92
C THR A 53 13.69 10.00 7.04
N ALA A 54 12.73 10.10 6.13
CA ALA A 54 11.62 11.05 6.19
C ALA A 54 10.33 10.43 6.80
N GLY A 55 10.42 9.22 7.37
CA GLY A 55 9.31 8.53 8.02
C GLY A 55 8.31 7.87 7.06
N LYS A 56 8.57 7.88 5.75
CA LYS A 56 7.67 7.29 4.74
C LYS A 56 7.87 5.79 4.66
N ASP A 57 6.76 5.07 4.52
CA ASP A 57 6.78 3.62 4.32
C ASP A 57 7.28 3.27 2.92
N VAL A 58 8.25 2.37 2.87
CA VAL A 58 8.90 1.88 1.66
C VAL A 58 8.84 0.36 1.68
N ILE A 59 8.27 -0.22 0.63
CA ILE A 59 8.18 -1.67 0.50
C ILE A 59 9.43 -2.17 -0.21
N VAL A 60 10.11 -3.10 0.43
CA VAL A 60 11.34 -3.73 -0.06
C VAL A 60 11.11 -5.23 -0.20
N ALA A 61 11.38 -5.76 -1.38
CA ALA A 61 11.34 -7.18 -1.66
C ALA A 61 12.65 -7.86 -1.22
N THR A 62 12.53 -9.04 -0.64
CA THR A 62 13.65 -9.87 -0.21
C THR A 62 13.47 -11.30 -0.72
N CYS A 63 14.56 -12.04 -0.87
CA CYS A 63 14.48 -13.40 -1.41
C CYS A 63 13.96 -14.43 -0.40
N CYS A 64 13.86 -14.07 0.89
CA CYS A 64 13.32 -14.94 1.94
C CYS A 64 13.01 -14.16 3.23
N GLY A 65 12.20 -14.74 4.11
CA GLY A 65 11.83 -14.11 5.39
C GLY A 65 13.00 -13.85 6.34
N GLY A 66 14.10 -14.60 6.22
CA GLY A 66 15.33 -14.33 6.97
C GLY A 66 16.01 -13.01 6.55
N CYS A 67 15.91 -12.65 5.26
CA CYS A 67 16.39 -11.38 4.76
C CYS A 67 15.46 -10.22 5.17
N ALA A 68 14.14 -10.44 5.18
CA ALA A 68 13.18 -9.45 5.71
C ALA A 68 13.53 -9.03 7.16
N LYS A 69 13.79 -10.00 8.04
CA LYS A 69 14.20 -9.71 9.44
C LYS A 69 15.52 -8.95 9.55
N LYS A 70 16.46 -9.17 8.62
CA LYS A 70 17.74 -8.43 8.58
C LYS A 70 17.55 -7.02 8.04
N ALA A 71 16.66 -6.84 7.07
CA ALA A 71 16.28 -5.56 6.50
C ALA A 71 15.67 -4.62 7.54
N GLU A 72 14.81 -5.12 8.44
CA GLU A 72 14.26 -4.33 9.56
C GLU A 72 15.35 -3.78 10.49
N LYS A 73 16.39 -4.57 10.77
CA LYS A 73 17.51 -4.17 11.63
C LYS A 73 18.46 -3.16 10.97
N LYS A 74 18.46 -3.09 9.64
CA LYS A 74 19.33 -2.23 8.83
C LYS A 74 18.49 -1.41 7.84
N SER A 75 17.39 -0.81 8.31
CA SER A 75 16.37 -0.21 7.45
C SER A 75 16.93 0.81 6.47
N GLU A 76 17.74 1.76 6.92
CA GLU A 76 18.31 2.82 6.08
C GLU A 76 19.24 2.30 4.98
N ALA A 77 20.21 1.44 5.35
CA ALA A 77 21.13 0.82 4.39
C ALA A 77 20.38 -0.07 3.39
N THR A 78 19.34 -0.77 3.86
CA THR A 78 18.51 -1.65 3.02
C THR A 78 17.71 -0.85 2.01
N ILE A 79 17.05 0.23 2.43
CA ILE A 79 16.28 1.11 1.53
C ILE A 79 17.20 1.71 0.46
N THR A 80 18.40 2.15 0.84
CA THR A 80 19.39 2.71 -0.10
C THR A 80 19.83 1.68 -1.13
N ALA A 81 20.17 0.47 -0.67
CA ALA A 81 20.57 -0.62 -1.55
C ALA A 81 19.42 -1.11 -2.45
N ALA A 82 18.20 -1.15 -1.92
CA ALA A 82 16.99 -1.50 -2.67
C ALA A 82 16.71 -0.50 -3.80
N LYS A 83 16.81 0.81 -3.54
CA LYS A 83 16.69 1.84 -4.59
C LYS A 83 17.71 1.67 -5.70
N ALA A 84 18.91 1.19 -5.36
CA ALA A 84 19.99 0.92 -6.31
C ALA A 84 19.96 -0.49 -6.91
N ASN A 85 18.97 -1.33 -6.55
CA ASN A 85 18.89 -2.74 -6.97
C ASN A 85 20.20 -3.51 -6.76
N LYS A 86 20.86 -3.31 -5.61
CA LYS A 86 22.10 -3.99 -5.25
C LYS A 86 22.07 -4.52 -3.82
N LYS A 87 23.05 -5.35 -3.48
CA LYS A 87 23.30 -5.78 -2.11
C LYS A 87 23.75 -4.59 -1.25
N ALA A 88 23.23 -4.47 -0.04
CA ALA A 88 23.73 -3.58 0.99
C ALA A 88 25.11 -4.08 1.44
N GLU A 89 26.11 -3.24 1.21
CA GLU A 89 27.50 -3.49 1.60
C GLU A 89 27.69 -3.25 3.10
#